data_AF-A0A3C1SW31-F1
#
_entry.id   AF-A0A3C1SW31-F1
#
_cell.length_a   1.000
_cell.length_b   1.000
_cell.length_c   1.000
_cell.angle_alpha   90.00
_cell.angle_beta   90.00
_cell.angle_gamma   90.00
#
_symmetry.space_group_name_H-M   'P 1'
#
loop_
_entity.id
_entity.type
_entity.pdbx_description
1 polymer ?
#
loop_
_entity_poly.entity_id
_entity_poly.type
_entity_poly.pdbx_seq_one_letter_code
_entity_poly.pdbx_strand_id
1 'polypeptide(L)'
;DAADFVGWYMAQSSKRSGVAMSDAYNQYLAYHEGHGGFDRKSYRKKPWLIKIAKKVDGNAKRYKRQLKQCASALDSNRVWRFF
;
A
#
# COMPACT_ATOMS: atom_id res chain seq x y z
N ASP A 1 -5.25 10.66 11.21
CA ASP A 1 -4.37 11.67 10.60
C ASP A 1 -3.30 11.05 9.68
N ALA A 2 -2.41 10.18 10.17
CA ALA A 2 -1.32 9.60 9.38
C ALA A 2 -1.82 8.61 8.32
N ALA A 3 -2.77 7.74 8.67
CA ALA A 3 -3.39 6.82 7.72
C ALA A 3 -4.19 7.59 6.63
N ASP A 4 -4.87 8.67 7.02
CA ASP A 4 -5.61 9.53 6.09
C ASP A 4 -4.65 10.22 5.11
N PHE A 5 -3.52 10.73 5.60
CA PHE A 5 -2.46 11.29 4.77
C PHE A 5 -1.90 10.27 3.78
N VAL A 6 -1.61 9.05 4.23
CA VAL A 6 -1.15 7.97 3.34
C VAL A 6 -2.21 7.67 2.28
N GLY A 7 -3.48 7.56 2.66
CA GLY A 7 -4.58 7.35 1.72
C GLY A 7 -4.73 8.47 0.70
N TRP A 8 -4.66 9.73 1.14
CA TRP A 8 -4.66 10.90 0.27
C TRP A 8 -3.47 10.89 -0.71
N TYR A 9 -2.26 10.61 -0.22
CA TYR A 9 -1.07 10.55 -1.06
C TYR A 9 -1.17 9.44 -2.11
N MET A 10 -1.66 8.25 -1.71
CA MET A 10 -1.89 7.13 -2.63
C MET A 10 -2.90 7.49 -3.72
N ALA A 11 -3.97 8.21 -3.36
CA ALA A 11 -4.94 8.73 -4.34
C ALA A 11 -4.26 9.72 -5.30
N GLN A 12 -3.35 10.54 -4.80
CA GLN A 12 -2.56 11.44 -5.64
C GLN A 12 -1.59 10.69 -6.56
N SER A 13 -0.96 9.60 -6.08
CA SER A 13 -0.12 8.71 -6.90
C SER A 13 -0.91 8.04 -8.02
N SER A 14 -2.15 7.64 -7.75
CA SER A 14 -3.04 7.08 -8.77
C SER A 14 -3.36 8.12 -9.84
N LYS A 15 -3.61 9.38 -9.46
CA LYS A 15 -3.94 10.47 -10.40
C LYS A 15 -2.73 10.96 -11.21
N ARG A 16 -1.55 11.08 -10.58
CA ARG A 16 -0.36 11.69 -11.21
C ARG A 16 0.54 10.68 -11.92
N SER A 17 0.70 9.50 -11.34
CA SER A 17 1.70 8.51 -11.76
C SER A 17 1.08 7.17 -12.20
N GLY A 18 -0.27 7.09 -12.25
CA GLY A 18 -0.99 5.88 -12.67
C GLY A 18 -0.81 4.67 -11.74
N VAL A 19 -0.32 4.90 -10.51
CA VAL A 19 -0.06 3.81 -9.57
C VAL A 19 -1.37 3.36 -8.93
N ALA A 20 -1.77 2.12 -9.15
CA ALA A 20 -2.96 1.55 -8.54
C ALA A 20 -2.92 1.65 -7.01
N MET A 21 -4.07 1.91 -6.38
CA MET A 21 -4.16 1.98 -4.90
C MET A 21 -3.75 0.67 -4.23
N SER A 22 -3.93 -0.47 -4.90
CA SER A 22 -3.54 -1.78 -4.37
C SER A 22 -2.07 -2.15 -4.60
N ASP A 23 -1.31 -1.35 -5.35
CA ASP A 23 0.08 -1.62 -5.70
C ASP A 23 1.03 -1.03 -4.65
N ALA A 24 1.15 -1.72 -3.51
CA ALA A 24 1.97 -1.27 -2.39
C ALA A 24 3.45 -1.06 -2.76
N TYR A 25 3.98 -1.84 -3.71
CA TYR A 25 5.36 -1.71 -4.18
C TYR A 25 5.58 -0.34 -4.82
N ASN A 26 4.78 0.00 -5.83
CA ASN A 26 4.94 1.26 -6.54
C ASN A 26 4.46 2.46 -5.72
N GLN A 27 3.49 2.28 -4.82
CA GLN A 27 3.08 3.34 -3.89
C GLN A 27 4.21 3.73 -2.95
N TYR A 28 4.98 2.75 -2.44
CA TYR A 28 6.14 3.03 -1.60
C TYR A 28 7.25 3.77 -2.38
N LEU A 29 7.51 3.36 -3.63
CA LEU A 29 8.49 4.04 -4.48
C LEU A 29 8.06 5.48 -4.80
N ALA A 30 6.78 5.70 -5.11
CA ALA A 30 6.23 7.03 -5.34
C ALA A 30 6.32 7.92 -4.12
N TYR A 31 5.98 7.38 -2.94
CA TYR A 31 6.09 8.10 -1.67
C TYR A 31 7.54 8.53 -1.36
N HIS A 32 8.49 7.63 -1.58
CA HIS A 32 9.90 7.90 -1.26
C HIS A 32 10.56 8.89 -2.24
N GLU A 33 10.31 8.74 -3.54
CA GLU A 33 10.94 9.58 -4.57
C GLU A 33 10.16 10.87 -4.85
N GLY A 34 8.91 10.97 -4.38
CA GLY A 34 7.91 11.88 -4.93
C GLY A 34 7.42 11.43 -6.31
N HIS A 35 6.23 11.89 -6.73
CA HIS A 35 5.63 11.50 -8.03
C HIS A 35 6.56 11.76 -9.21
N GLY A 36 7.13 12.96 -9.33
CA GLY A 36 8.03 13.29 -10.45
C GLY A 36 9.37 12.55 -10.43
N GLY A 37 9.85 12.10 -9.26
CA GLY A 37 11.03 11.23 -9.17
C GLY A 37 10.71 9.80 -9.59
N PHE A 38 9.55 9.30 -9.14
CA PHE A 38 9.02 8.00 -9.52
C PHE A 38 8.76 7.87 -11.03
N ASP A 39 8.14 8.88 -11.64
CA ASP A 39 7.85 8.90 -13.09
C ASP A 39 9.15 8.88 -13.91
N ARG A 40 10.19 9.59 -13.43
CA ARG A 40 11.55 9.55 -14.00
C ARG A 40 12.35 8.31 -13.59
N LYS A 41 11.77 7.43 -12.77
CA LYS A 41 12.34 6.17 -12.28
C LYS A 41 13.68 6.35 -11.55
N SER A 42 13.84 7.43 -10.78
CA SER A 42 15.07 7.72 -10.02
C SER A 42 15.44 6.62 -9.01
N TYR A 43 14.44 5.88 -8.51
CA TYR A 43 14.63 4.71 -7.64
C TYR A 43 15.50 3.60 -8.27
N ARG A 44 15.63 3.55 -9.61
CA ARG A 44 16.48 2.55 -10.28
C ARG A 44 17.96 2.67 -9.90
N LYS A 45 18.39 3.86 -9.49
CA LYS A 45 19.75 4.12 -8.99
C LYS A 45 19.94 3.78 -7.51
N LYS A 46 18.87 3.32 -6.83
CA LYS A 46 18.84 3.04 -5.39
C LYS A 46 18.44 1.57 -5.14
N PRO A 47 19.35 0.60 -5.32
CA PRO A 47 19.03 -0.82 -5.11
C PRO A 47 18.47 -1.14 -3.72
N TRP A 48 18.92 -0.40 -2.70
CA TRP A 48 18.41 -0.53 -1.34
C TRP A 48 16.91 -0.17 -1.25
N LEU A 49 16.46 0.85 -1.98
CA LEU A 49 15.08 1.30 -1.97
C LEU A 49 14.15 0.26 -2.61
N ILE A 50 14.60 -0.34 -3.73
CA ILE A 50 13.88 -1.44 -4.38
C ILE A 50 13.70 -2.62 -3.41
N LYS A 51 14.73 -2.96 -2.62
CA LYS A 51 14.64 -4.03 -1.61
C LYS A 51 13.59 -3.72 -0.54
N ILE A 52 13.52 -2.47 -0.06
CA ILE A 52 12.51 -2.08 0.93
C ILE A 52 11.11 -2.09 0.31
N ALA A 53 10.94 -1.56 -0.90
CA ALA A 53 9.65 -1.59 -1.59
C ALA A 53 9.10 -3.03 -1.73
N LYS A 54 9.98 -4.00 -2.04
CA LYS A 54 9.61 -5.44 -2.05
C LYS A 54 9.18 -5.94 -0.67
N LYS A 55 9.86 -5.52 0.41
CA LYS A 55 9.48 -5.89 1.78
C LYS A 55 8.11 -5.30 2.16
N VAL A 56 7.85 -4.06 1.77
CA VAL A 56 6.55 -3.38 1.99
C VAL A 56 5.43 -4.11 1.26
N ASP A 57 5.62 -4.48 -0.01
CA ASP A 57 4.65 -5.30 -0.76
C ASP A 57 4.41 -6.67 -0.10
N GLY A 58 5.46 -7.33 0.39
CA GLY A 58 5.36 -8.55 1.17
C GLY A 58 4.49 -8.40 2.42
N ASN A 59 4.69 -7.31 3.17
CA ASN A 59 3.89 -6.98 4.35
C ASN A 59 2.43 -6.68 3.97
N ALA A 60 2.18 -5.92 2.90
CA ALA A 60 0.83 -5.62 2.42
C ALA A 60 0.06 -6.91 2.09
N LYS A 61 0.71 -7.85 1.39
CA LYS A 61 0.13 -9.17 1.09
C LYS A 61 -0.15 -9.99 2.36
N ARG A 62 0.75 -9.94 3.35
CA ARG A 62 0.54 -10.61 4.66
C ARG A 62 -0.68 -10.03 5.37
N TYR A 63 -0.76 -8.71 5.52
CA TYR A 63 -1.88 -8.05 6.20
C TYR A 63 -3.19 -8.26 5.46
N LYS A 64 -3.19 -8.25 4.12
CA LYS A 64 -4.38 -8.59 3.33
C LYS A 64 -4.90 -10.00 3.63
N ARG A 65 -4.02 -10.99 3.81
CA ARG A 65 -4.41 -12.35 4.20
C ARG A 65 -4.97 -12.41 5.62
N GLN A 66 -4.28 -11.76 6.57
CA GLN A 66 -4.71 -11.71 7.97
C GLN A 66 -6.06 -11.03 8.13
N LEU A 67 -6.30 -9.90 7.44
CA LEU A 67 -7.59 -9.20 7.48
C LEU A 67 -8.74 -10.07 6.96
N LYS A 68 -8.52 -10.83 5.88
CA LYS A 68 -9.52 -11.79 5.38
C LYS A 68 -9.86 -12.88 6.40
N GLN A 69 -8.86 -13.37 7.12
CA GLN A 69 -9.05 -14.38 8.17
C GLN A 69 -9.78 -13.80 9.38
N CYS A 70 -9.39 -12.60 9.83
CA CYS A 70 -10.05 -11.92 10.95
C CYS A 70 -11.51 -11.58 10.63
N ALA A 71 -11.81 -11.11 9.40
CA ALA A 71 -13.19 -10.87 8.98
C ALA A 71 -14.03 -12.15 9.07
N SER A 72 -13.52 -13.27 8.56
CA SER A 72 -14.21 -14.56 8.70
C SER A 72 -14.42 -14.97 10.16
N ALA A 73 -13.48 -14.68 11.05
CA ALA A 73 -13.63 -14.97 12.48
C ALA A 73 -14.66 -14.04 13.15
N LEU A 74 -14.67 -12.75 12.81
CA LEU A 74 -15.67 -11.79 13.30
C LEU A 74 -17.08 -12.15 12.80
N ASP A 75 -17.23 -12.46 11.51
CA ASP A 75 -18.50 -12.89 10.91
C ASP A 75 -19.01 -14.22 11.47
N SER A 76 -18.12 -15.07 11.99
CA SER A 76 -18.51 -16.34 12.63
C SER A 76 -19.16 -16.13 14.00
N ASN A 77 -18.93 -14.98 14.64
CA ASN A 77 -19.58 -14.61 15.89
C ASN A 77 -20.96 -14.00 15.57
N ARG A 78 -22.01 -14.78 15.81
CA ARG A 78 -23.42 -14.45 15.50
C ARG A 78 -23.87 -13.08 16.00
N VAL A 79 -23.28 -12.55 17.09
CA VAL A 79 -23.62 -11.22 17.63
C VAL A 79 -23.21 -10.09 16.66
N TRP A 80 -22.08 -10.20 15.97
CA TRP A 80 -21.60 -9.19 15.01
C TRP A 80 -22.29 -9.25 13.65
N ARG A 81 -23.15 -10.25 13.41
CA ARG A 81 -23.97 -10.34 12.19
C ARG A 81 -25.34 -9.68 12.31
N PHE A 82 -25.77 -9.33 13.53
CA PHE A 82 -27.07 -8.71 13.80
C PHE A 82 -27.02 -7.18 13.93
N PHE A 83 -25.83 -6.60 14.11
CA PHE A 83 -25.55 -5.18 14.04
C PHE A 83 -24.88 -4.84 12.71
#